data_AF-A0A1M7CT63-F1
#
_entry.id   AF-A0A1M7CT63-F1
#
_cell.length_a   1.000
_cell.length_b   1.000
_cell.length_c   1.000
_cell.angle_alpha   90.00
_cell.angle_beta   90.00
_cell.angle_gamma   90.00
#
_symmetry.space_group_name_H-M   'P 1'
#
loop_
_entity.id
_entity.type
_entity.pdbx_description
1 polymer ?
#
loop_
_entity_poly.entity_id
_entity_poly.type
_entity_poly.pdbx_seq_one_letter_code
_entity_poly.pdbx_strand_id
1 'polypeptide(L)'
;MTGWFEEYCADNARTVFTVDGWPVVESAPRKIADALRAVLASYDPPSDVIETAAAQIFVASELGRSDEQLGNLPASASVSEKELLEFQKLTGKLADLIDGMHNPALSALSGAGLIARDLLAPMQRAHELAGQARSRLEGLPEKNPGSKRMPEAPEVTTITAAFFEEITGKAPGRIVHREGEYGEWLDTLREVFEALGIKASAEKQAQAHRTRIARK
;
A
#
# COMPACT_ATOMS: atom_id res chain seq x y z
N MET A 1 34.77 0.07 12.88
CA MET A 1 33.88 -0.88 12.16
C MET A 1 32.48 -0.49 12.54
N THR A 2 31.73 0.10 11.62
CA THR A 2 30.27 0.23 11.73
C THR A 2 29.70 -1.19 11.84
N GLY A 3 28.81 -1.44 12.78
CA GLY A 3 28.15 -2.75 12.90
C GLY A 3 27.29 -3.01 11.67
N TRP A 4 27.01 -4.28 11.36
CA TRP A 4 26.18 -4.67 10.21
C TRP A 4 24.83 -3.92 10.17
N PHE A 5 24.26 -3.63 11.34
CA PHE A 5 23.00 -2.91 11.47
C PHE A 5 23.10 -1.42 11.12
N GLU A 6 24.26 -0.79 11.38
CA GLU A 6 24.52 0.59 10.96
C GLU A 6 24.56 0.70 9.43
N GLU A 7 25.23 -0.26 8.78
CA GLU A 7 25.27 -0.36 7.32
C GLU A 7 23.87 -0.63 6.76
N TYR A 8 23.13 -1.58 7.34
CA TYR A 8 21.75 -1.86 6.97
C TYR A 8 20.83 -0.63 7.12
N CYS A 9 20.99 0.13 8.22
CA CYS A 9 20.23 1.35 8.44
C CYS A 9 20.55 2.42 7.39
N ALA A 10 21.81 2.54 6.99
CA ALA A 10 22.26 3.50 5.98
C ALA A 10 21.71 3.14 4.59
N ASP A 11 21.77 1.86 4.22
CA ASP A 11 21.26 1.36 2.93
C ASP A 11 19.74 1.54 2.78
N ASN A 12 19.02 1.53 3.90
CA ASN A 12 17.56 1.69 3.94
C ASN A 12 17.12 3.08 4.41
N ALA A 13 18.04 4.04 4.52
CA ALA A 13 17.71 5.39 4.93
C ALA A 13 17.05 6.16 3.78
N ARG A 14 16.04 6.97 4.10
CA ARG A 14 15.36 7.85 3.14
C ARG A 14 15.50 9.30 3.60
N THR A 15 15.67 10.20 2.64
CA THR A 15 15.61 11.64 2.96
C THR A 15 14.15 12.06 3.03
N VAL A 16 13.74 12.58 4.18
CA VAL A 16 12.41 13.12 4.44
C VAL A 16 12.56 14.61 4.73
N PHE A 17 11.66 15.43 4.21
CA PHE A 17 11.66 16.86 4.50
C PHE A 17 10.75 17.16 5.69
N THR A 18 11.28 17.86 6.70
CA THR A 18 10.49 18.29 7.86
C THR A 18 9.52 19.40 7.50
N VAL A 19 8.62 19.75 8.43
CA VAL A 19 7.67 20.87 8.29
C VAL A 19 8.39 22.20 8.00
N ASP A 20 9.62 22.34 8.50
CA ASP A 20 10.49 23.51 8.29
C ASP A 20 11.30 23.44 6.98
N GLY A 21 11.09 22.40 6.16
CA GLY A 21 11.73 22.21 4.86
C GLY A 21 13.16 21.67 4.91
N TRP A 22 13.66 21.28 6.10
CA TRP A 22 15.01 20.74 6.25
C TRP A 22 15.02 19.23 5.95
N PRO A 23 15.95 18.74 5.11
CA PRO A 23 16.09 17.31 4.87
C PRO A 23 16.67 16.62 6.11
N VAL A 24 15.99 15.59 6.58
CA VAL A 24 16.46 14.66 7.60
C VAL A 24 16.59 13.28 6.99
N VAL A 25 17.68 12.59 7.33
CA VAL A 25 17.88 11.20 6.93
C VAL A 25 17.20 10.33 7.99
N GLU A 26 16.12 9.67 7.59
CA GLU A 26 15.39 8.77 8.46
C GLU A 26 15.63 7.32 8.06
N SER A 27 15.89 6.46 9.03
CA SER A 27 16.02 5.02 8.83
C SER A 27 14.87 4.31 9.54
N ALA A 28 13.96 3.71 8.78
CA ALA A 28 12.84 2.96 9.36
C ALA A 28 13.31 1.78 10.23
N PRO A 29 14.33 0.97 9.84
CA PRO A 29 14.90 -0.04 10.73
C PRO A 29 15.39 0.55 12.07
N ARG A 30 16.02 1.74 12.04
CA ARG A 30 16.44 2.43 13.28
C ARG A 30 15.25 2.77 14.17
N LYS A 31 14.21 3.39 13.59
CA LYS A 31 13.00 3.78 14.32
C LYS A 31 12.33 2.57 14.99
N ILE A 32 12.28 1.43 14.30
CA ILE A 32 11.74 0.19 14.86
C ILE A 32 12.62 -0.32 16.02
N ALA A 33 13.94 -0.32 15.86
CA ALA A 33 14.86 -0.72 16.93
C ALA A 33 14.71 0.17 18.17
N ASP A 34 14.61 1.48 17.98
CA ASP A 34 14.45 2.44 19.08
C ASP A 34 13.08 2.27 19.77
N ALA A 35 12.01 2.02 19.01
CA ALA A 35 10.69 1.67 19.53
C ALA A 35 10.73 0.38 20.38
N LEU A 36 11.36 -0.69 19.88
CA LEU A 36 11.50 -1.94 20.62
C LEU A 36 12.32 -1.76 21.90
N ARG A 37 13.43 -1.01 21.86
CA ARG A 37 14.23 -0.69 23.06
C ARG A 37 13.41 0.08 24.09
N ALA A 38 12.61 1.04 23.66
CA ALA A 38 11.82 1.86 24.57
C ALA A 38 10.77 1.02 25.31
N VAL A 39 10.01 0.19 24.60
CA VAL A 39 8.91 -0.58 25.20
C VAL A 39 9.41 -1.80 25.99
N LEU A 40 10.50 -2.42 25.54
CA LEU A 40 11.03 -3.66 26.13
C LEU A 40 12.24 -3.42 27.03
N ALA A 41 12.50 -2.17 27.43
CA ALA A 41 13.65 -1.79 28.26
C ALA A 41 13.77 -2.60 29.56
N SER A 42 12.65 -3.00 30.17
CA SER A 42 12.60 -3.77 31.41
C SER A 42 13.19 -5.18 31.31
N TYR A 43 13.34 -5.71 30.09
CA TYR A 43 13.86 -7.04 29.81
C TYR A 43 15.36 -7.06 29.47
N ASP A 44 15.96 -5.88 29.31
CA ASP A 44 17.36 -5.71 28.92
C ASP A 44 17.76 -6.61 27.72
N PRO A 45 17.02 -6.55 26.59
CA PRO A 45 17.29 -7.42 25.45
C PRO A 45 18.66 -7.12 24.84
N PRO A 46 19.43 -8.16 24.45
CA PRO A 46 20.66 -7.99 23.71
C PRO A 46 20.46 -7.14 22.45
N SER A 47 21.42 -6.27 22.14
CA SER A 47 21.29 -5.32 21.02
C SER A 47 21.15 -6.02 19.67
N ASP A 48 21.83 -7.15 19.48
CA ASP A 48 21.75 -7.98 18.28
C ASP A 48 20.36 -8.57 18.03
N VAL A 49 19.65 -8.95 19.11
CA VAL A 49 18.26 -9.44 19.02
C VAL A 49 17.33 -8.33 18.55
N ILE A 50 17.45 -7.13 19.12
CA ILE A 50 16.65 -5.96 18.74
C ILE A 50 16.93 -5.54 17.29
N GLU A 51 18.20 -5.51 16.90
CA GLU A 51 18.62 -5.13 15.55
C GLU A 51 18.13 -6.14 14.51
N THR A 52 18.21 -7.43 14.81
CA THR A 52 17.67 -8.51 13.98
C THR A 52 16.14 -8.41 13.86
N ALA A 53 15.45 -8.19 14.97
CA ALA A 53 14.00 -8.00 14.99
C ALA A 53 13.59 -6.81 14.12
N ALA A 54 14.25 -5.67 14.29
CA ALA A 54 13.97 -4.46 13.52
C ALA A 54 14.17 -4.66 12.01
N ALA A 55 15.25 -5.33 11.60
CA ALA A 55 15.49 -5.65 10.20
C ALA A 55 14.41 -6.57 9.61
N GLN A 56 14.03 -7.64 10.33
CA GLN A 56 13.00 -8.59 9.87
C GLN A 56 11.61 -7.96 9.82
N ILE A 57 11.26 -7.13 10.80
CA ILE A 57 10.00 -6.37 10.82
C ILE A 57 9.94 -5.40 9.64
N PHE A 58 11.03 -4.70 9.34
CA PHE A 58 11.12 -3.81 8.18
C PHE A 58 10.96 -4.57 6.86
N VAL A 59 11.62 -5.72 6.69
CA VAL A 59 11.46 -6.57 5.50
C VAL A 59 10.01 -7.03 5.35
N ALA A 60 9.36 -7.46 6.42
CA ALA A 60 7.95 -7.85 6.39
C ALA A 60 7.03 -6.69 5.97
N SER A 61 7.34 -5.47 6.42
CA SER A 61 6.62 -4.26 6.03
C SER A 61 6.78 -3.96 4.52
N GLU A 62 8.01 -3.97 3.99
CA GLU A 62 8.24 -3.69 2.56
C GLU A 62 7.62 -4.78 1.66
N LEU A 63 7.65 -6.05 2.06
CA LEU A 63 6.97 -7.13 1.35
C LEU A 63 5.45 -6.94 1.35
N GLY A 64 4.86 -6.64 2.51
CA GLY A 64 3.42 -6.43 2.62
C GLY A 64 2.94 -5.19 1.84
N ARG A 65 3.71 -4.10 1.83
CA ARG A 65 3.42 -2.93 0.98
C ARG A 65 3.46 -3.27 -0.50
N SER A 66 4.45 -4.04 -0.93
CA SER A 66 4.59 -4.46 -2.32
C SER A 66 3.37 -5.30 -2.76
N ASP A 67 2.93 -6.23 -1.91
CA ASP A 67 1.75 -7.05 -2.15
C ASP A 67 0.44 -6.24 -2.14
N GLU A 68 0.31 -5.26 -1.25
CA GLU A 68 -0.86 -4.35 -1.24
C GLU A 68 -0.90 -3.43 -2.46
N GLN A 69 0.25 -2.93 -2.92
CA GLN A 69 0.34 -2.14 -4.15
C GLN A 69 -0.05 -2.98 -5.37
N LEU A 70 0.37 -4.25 -5.44
CA LEU A 70 -0.07 -5.18 -6.48
C LEU A 70 -1.56 -5.54 -6.34
N GLY A 71 -2.09 -5.60 -5.12
CA GLY A 71 -3.49 -5.88 -4.82
C GLY A 71 -4.46 -4.74 -5.14
N ASN A 72 -3.98 -3.50 -5.07
CA ASN A 72 -4.69 -2.25 -5.37
C ASN A 72 -4.52 -1.78 -6.82
N LEU A 73 -3.89 -2.58 -7.69
CA LEU A 73 -3.97 -2.36 -9.13
C LEU A 73 -5.46 -2.29 -9.53
N PRO A 74 -5.89 -1.27 -10.30
CA PRO A 74 -7.28 -1.09 -10.69
C PRO A 74 -7.81 -2.38 -11.32
N ALA A 75 -9.04 -2.74 -10.96
CA ALA A 75 -9.78 -3.95 -11.34
C ALA A 75 -9.15 -4.69 -12.52
N SER A 76 -8.35 -5.75 -12.24
CA SER A 76 -7.56 -6.58 -13.19
C SER A 76 -7.23 -5.87 -14.50
N ALA A 77 -5.97 -5.53 -14.78
CA ALA A 77 -5.55 -4.87 -16.02
C ALA A 77 -6.35 -5.27 -17.28
N SER A 78 -6.74 -6.55 -17.43
CA SER A 78 -7.65 -7.07 -18.46
C SER A 78 -9.08 -6.49 -18.52
N VAL A 79 -9.71 -6.12 -17.41
CA VAL A 79 -11.02 -5.45 -17.35
C VAL A 79 -10.87 -3.99 -17.74
N SER A 80 -9.91 -3.26 -17.15
CA SER A 80 -9.63 -1.87 -17.55
C SER A 80 -9.17 -1.76 -19.01
N GLU A 81 -8.43 -2.75 -19.52
CA GLU A 81 -8.07 -2.85 -20.93
C GLU A 81 -9.31 -3.02 -21.82
N LYS A 82 -10.26 -3.89 -21.44
CA LYS A 82 -11.53 -4.07 -22.15
C LYS A 82 -12.37 -2.79 -22.15
N GLU A 83 -12.48 -2.12 -21.01
CA GLU A 83 -13.21 -0.86 -20.88
C GLU A 83 -12.60 0.24 -21.75
N LEU A 84 -11.26 0.38 -21.74
CA LEU A 84 -10.55 1.34 -22.59
C LEU A 84 -10.67 1.02 -24.08
N LEU A 85 -10.64 -0.26 -24.46
CA LEU A 85 -10.87 -0.70 -25.83
C LEU A 85 -12.29 -0.36 -26.29
N GLU A 86 -13.29 -0.63 -25.46
CA GLU A 86 -14.69 -0.32 -25.77
C GLU A 86 -14.91 1.19 -25.87
N PHE A 87 -14.35 1.97 -24.95
CA PHE A 87 -14.39 3.43 -24.98
C PHE A 87 -13.71 4.01 -26.23
N GLN A 88 -12.52 3.50 -26.59
CA GLN A 88 -11.82 3.87 -27.83
C GLN A 88 -12.68 3.60 -29.07
N LYS A 89 -13.32 2.43 -29.13
CA LYS A 89 -14.18 2.05 -30.26
C LYS A 89 -15.41 2.95 -30.38
N LEU A 90 -16.08 3.25 -29.27
CA LEU A 90 -17.30 4.06 -29.26
C LEU A 90 -17.02 5.52 -29.63
N THR A 91 -15.96 6.11 -29.09
CA THR A 91 -15.55 7.50 -29.39
C THR A 91 -15.13 7.67 -30.84
N GLY A 92 -14.36 6.72 -31.41
CA GLY A 92 -14.02 6.71 -32.84
C GLY A 92 -15.27 6.61 -33.73
N LYS A 93 -16.15 5.64 -33.44
CA LYS A 93 -17.41 5.47 -34.20
C LYS A 93 -18.30 6.71 -34.15
N LEU A 94 -18.38 7.39 -33.01
CA LEU A 94 -19.16 8.62 -32.88
C LEU A 94 -18.54 9.76 -33.71
N ALA A 95 -17.21 9.89 -33.71
CA ALA A 95 -16.52 10.88 -34.54
C ALA A 95 -16.79 10.65 -36.04
N ASP A 96 -16.69 9.40 -36.51
CA ASP A 96 -16.96 9.03 -37.90
C ASP A 96 -18.41 9.34 -38.31
N LEU A 97 -19.37 9.06 -37.42
CA LEU A 97 -20.80 9.37 -37.66
C LEU A 97 -21.08 10.88 -37.73
N ILE A 98 -20.40 11.67 -36.89
CA ILE A 98 -20.51 13.13 -36.92
C ILE A 98 -19.91 13.67 -38.22
N ASP A 99 -18.75 13.17 -38.65
CA ASP A 99 -18.08 13.67 -39.85
C ASP A 99 -18.85 13.34 -41.13
N GLY A 100 -19.38 12.11 -41.21
CA GLY A 100 -20.21 11.64 -42.32
C GLY A 100 -21.64 12.20 -42.34
N MET A 101 -22.03 13.03 -41.38
CA MET A 101 -23.39 13.55 -41.28
C MET A 101 -23.66 14.63 -42.33
N HIS A 102 -24.74 14.46 -43.10
CA HIS A 102 -25.18 15.46 -44.07
C HIS A 102 -25.75 16.72 -43.39
N ASN A 103 -25.62 17.87 -44.07
CA ASN A 103 -26.06 19.18 -43.58
C ASN A 103 -27.51 19.25 -43.04
N PRO A 104 -28.52 18.56 -43.62
CA PRO A 104 -29.88 18.58 -43.07
C PRO A 104 -29.95 18.02 -41.64
N ALA A 105 -29.24 16.94 -41.35
CA ALA A 105 -29.20 16.34 -40.02
C ALA A 105 -28.40 17.22 -39.03
N LEU A 106 -27.27 17.79 -39.48
CA LEU A 106 -26.50 18.76 -38.68
C LEU A 106 -27.34 20.00 -38.32
N SER A 107 -28.13 20.50 -39.26
CA SER A 107 -29.01 21.66 -39.05
C SER A 107 -30.14 21.33 -38.07
N ALA A 108 -30.71 20.13 -38.14
CA ALA A 108 -31.72 19.67 -37.19
C ALA A 108 -31.16 19.56 -35.76
N LEU A 109 -29.94 19.03 -35.59
CA LEU A 109 -29.27 18.97 -34.29
C LEU A 109 -28.96 20.37 -33.75
N SER A 110 -28.47 21.27 -34.60
CA SER A 110 -28.21 22.66 -34.21
C SER A 110 -29.50 23.38 -33.81
N GLY A 111 -30.61 23.14 -34.52
CA GLY A 111 -31.93 23.66 -34.16
C GLY A 111 -32.45 23.12 -32.82
N ALA A 112 -32.00 21.94 -32.41
CA ALA A 112 -32.23 21.37 -31.08
C ALA A 112 -31.18 21.81 -30.02
N GLY A 113 -30.24 22.69 -30.38
CA GLY A 113 -29.24 23.24 -29.46
C GLY A 113 -27.92 22.45 -29.37
N LEU A 114 -27.71 21.43 -30.21
CA LEU A 114 -26.46 20.66 -30.24
C LEU A 114 -25.65 20.95 -31.51
N ILE A 115 -24.46 21.51 -31.35
CA ILE A 115 -23.50 21.68 -32.43
C ILE A 115 -22.63 20.41 -32.52
N ALA A 116 -23.10 19.42 -33.28
CA ALA A 116 -22.43 18.11 -33.36
C ALA A 116 -20.97 18.19 -33.83
N ARG A 117 -20.65 19.17 -34.71
CA ARG A 117 -19.28 19.41 -35.21
C ARG A 117 -18.29 19.76 -34.09
N ASP A 118 -18.75 20.39 -33.00
CA ASP A 118 -17.90 20.77 -31.87
C ASP A 118 -17.44 19.55 -31.06
N LEU A 119 -18.15 18.42 -31.19
CA LEU A 119 -17.80 17.16 -30.53
C LEU A 119 -16.73 16.36 -31.27
N LEU A 120 -16.46 16.67 -32.55
CA LEU A 120 -15.56 15.89 -33.39
C LEU A 120 -14.14 15.81 -32.81
N ALA A 121 -13.51 16.97 -32.57
CA ALA A 121 -12.15 17.04 -32.03
C ALA A 121 -12.05 16.45 -30.60
N PRO A 122 -12.99 16.71 -29.67
CA PRO A 122 -13.03 16.01 -28.39
C PRO A 122 -13.13 14.48 -28.50
N MET A 123 -13.94 13.95 -29.42
CA MET A 123 -14.10 12.50 -29.59
C MET A 123 -12.87 11.84 -30.21
N GLN A 124 -12.24 12.47 -31.20
CA GLN A 124 -10.96 12.02 -31.77
C GLN A 124 -9.85 12.01 -30.71
N ARG A 125 -9.76 13.07 -29.91
CA ARG A 125 -8.80 13.15 -28.80
C ARG A 125 -9.06 12.08 -27.73
N ALA A 126 -10.33 11.83 -27.40
CA ALA A 126 -10.69 10.78 -26.44
C ALA A 126 -10.32 9.38 -26.98
N HIS A 127 -10.53 9.12 -28.28
CA HIS A 127 -10.11 7.89 -28.94
C HIS A 127 -8.59 7.67 -28.84
N GLU A 128 -7.80 8.69 -29.17
CA GLU A 128 -6.33 8.62 -29.09
C GLU A 128 -5.83 8.40 -27.66
N LEU A 129 -6.36 9.16 -26.70
CA LEU A 129 -5.96 9.05 -25.29
C LEU A 129 -6.34 7.70 -24.69
N ALA A 130 -7.47 7.12 -25.08
CA ALA A 130 -7.87 5.78 -24.67
C ALA A 130 -6.91 4.70 -25.20
N GLY A 131 -6.47 4.84 -26.47
CA GLY A 131 -5.44 3.97 -27.05
C GLY A 131 -4.11 4.06 -26.31
N GLN A 132 -3.64 5.29 -26.02
CA GLN A 132 -2.42 5.52 -25.25
C GLN A 132 -2.49 4.96 -23.83
N ALA A 133 -3.64 5.15 -23.15
CA ALA A 133 -3.87 4.60 -21.82
C ALA A 133 -3.85 3.06 -21.84
N ARG A 134 -4.45 2.44 -22.86
CA ARG A 134 -4.44 0.98 -23.04
C ARG A 134 -3.02 0.44 -23.22
N SER A 135 -2.21 1.04 -24.09
CA SER A 135 -0.82 0.63 -24.31
C SER A 135 0.08 0.78 -23.07
N ARG A 136 -0.32 1.59 -22.08
CA ARG A 136 0.37 1.67 -20.78
C ARG A 136 -0.01 0.55 -19.82
N LEU A 137 -1.13 -0.13 -20.06
CA LEU A 137 -1.53 -1.32 -19.32
C LEU A 137 -0.91 -2.59 -19.92
N GLU A 138 -0.63 -2.59 -21.23
CA GLU A 138 0.13 -3.63 -21.94
C GLU A 138 1.53 -3.75 -21.32
N GLY A 139 1.80 -4.82 -20.57
CA GLY A 139 3.09 -5.08 -19.91
C GLY A 139 3.10 -4.89 -18.39
N LEU A 140 1.97 -4.49 -17.79
CA LEU A 140 1.82 -4.63 -16.34
C LEU A 140 1.79 -6.12 -15.98
N PRO A 141 2.49 -6.53 -14.91
CA PRO A 141 2.47 -7.92 -14.47
C PRO A 141 1.03 -8.36 -14.18
N GLU A 142 0.62 -9.48 -14.79
CA GLU A 142 -0.68 -10.07 -14.52
C GLU A 142 -0.80 -10.39 -13.02
N LYS A 143 -1.96 -10.09 -12.45
CA LYS A 143 -2.30 -10.43 -11.07
C LYS A 143 -2.17 -11.93 -10.89
N ASN A 144 -1.15 -12.37 -10.15
CA ASN A 144 -0.91 -13.78 -9.89
C ASN A 144 -2.08 -14.36 -9.06
N PRO A 145 -2.97 -15.21 -9.63
CA PRO A 145 -4.24 -15.59 -8.98
C PRO A 145 -4.06 -16.40 -7.70
N GLY A 146 -2.86 -16.94 -7.47
CA GLY A 146 -2.49 -17.76 -6.32
C GLY A 146 -1.65 -17.06 -5.25
N SER A 147 -1.28 -15.78 -5.41
CA SER A 147 -0.56 -15.06 -4.35
C SER A 147 -1.49 -14.87 -3.16
N LYS A 148 -1.18 -15.52 -2.03
CA LYS A 148 -1.83 -15.21 -0.75
C LYS A 148 -1.53 -13.75 -0.46
N ARG A 149 -2.57 -12.91 -0.47
CA ARG A 149 -2.46 -11.52 -0.02
C ARG A 149 -1.80 -11.52 1.37
N MET A 150 -0.64 -10.90 1.50
CA MET A 150 -0.01 -10.62 2.79
C MET A 150 -0.17 -9.12 3.05
N PRO A 151 -1.26 -8.69 3.71
CA PRO A 151 -1.40 -7.28 4.04
C PRO A 151 -0.28 -6.89 5.01
N GLU A 152 0.22 -5.67 4.91
CA GLU A 152 1.39 -5.19 5.67
C GLU A 152 1.20 -5.40 7.18
N ALA A 153 0.07 -4.94 7.71
CA ALA A 153 -0.18 -4.96 9.14
C ALA A 153 -0.23 -6.39 9.76
N PRO A 154 -0.95 -7.39 9.21
CA PRO A 154 -0.90 -8.77 9.67
C PRO A 154 0.50 -9.41 9.68
N GLU A 155 1.34 -9.11 8.70
CA GLU A 155 2.66 -9.73 8.56
C GLU A 155 3.64 -9.11 9.55
N VAL A 156 3.66 -7.78 9.64
CA VAL A 156 4.37 -7.03 10.69
C VAL A 156 3.94 -7.52 12.07
N THR A 157 2.64 -7.70 12.31
CA THR A 157 2.12 -8.22 13.59
C THR A 157 2.64 -9.63 13.89
N THR A 158 2.71 -10.50 12.87
CA THR A 158 3.18 -11.88 13.04
C THR A 158 4.66 -11.94 13.41
N ILE A 159 5.49 -11.18 12.71
CA ILE A 159 6.94 -11.14 12.99
C ILE A 159 7.21 -10.48 14.35
N THR A 160 6.52 -9.36 14.65
CA THR A 160 6.65 -8.67 15.94
C THR A 160 6.22 -9.56 17.11
N ALA A 161 5.19 -10.40 16.92
CA ALA A 161 4.74 -11.36 17.92
C ALA A 161 5.79 -12.42 18.26
N ALA A 162 6.47 -12.96 17.24
CA ALA A 162 7.54 -13.94 17.44
C ALA A 162 8.71 -13.35 18.24
N PHE A 163 9.15 -12.14 17.89
CA PHE A 163 10.22 -11.46 18.62
C PHE A 163 9.82 -11.00 20.01
N PHE A 164 8.56 -10.59 20.21
CA PHE A 164 8.05 -10.28 21.54
C PHE A 164 8.12 -11.51 22.46
N GLU A 165 7.71 -12.67 21.97
CA GLU A 165 7.78 -13.92 22.75
C GLU A 165 9.22 -14.35 23.02
N GLU A 166 10.11 -14.19 22.03
CA GLU A 166 11.54 -14.47 22.17
C GLU A 166 12.21 -13.58 23.23
N ILE A 167 11.92 -12.28 23.22
CA ILE A 167 12.52 -11.30 24.15
C ILE A 167 11.92 -11.43 25.56
N THR A 168 10.60 -11.54 25.66
CA THR A 168 9.91 -11.45 26.95
C THR A 168 9.67 -12.80 27.61
N GLY A 169 9.79 -13.89 26.85
CA GLY A 169 9.36 -15.23 27.27
C GLY A 169 7.84 -15.37 27.47
N LYS A 170 7.06 -14.34 27.11
CA LYS A 170 5.61 -14.29 27.29
C LYS A 170 4.92 -14.40 25.94
N ALA A 171 3.89 -15.23 25.87
CA ALA A 171 3.02 -15.28 24.70
C ALA A 171 2.36 -13.90 24.47
N PRO A 172 2.27 -13.42 23.22
CA PRO A 172 1.64 -12.16 22.87
C PRO A 172 0.15 -12.19 23.23
N GLY A 173 -0.18 -11.53 24.33
CA GLY A 173 -1.50 -11.58 24.96
C GLY A 173 -2.10 -10.20 25.13
N ARG A 174 -3.44 -10.13 25.03
CA ARG A 174 -4.21 -8.92 25.34
C ARG A 174 -4.80 -9.04 26.74
N ILE A 175 -4.48 -8.09 27.63
CA ILE A 175 -5.18 -7.95 28.91
C ILE A 175 -6.31 -6.94 28.68
N VAL A 176 -7.55 -7.36 28.95
CA VAL A 176 -8.73 -6.49 28.80
C VAL A 176 -9.17 -6.04 30.18
N HIS A 177 -8.98 -4.76 30.48
CA HIS A 177 -9.52 -4.13 31.68
C HIS A 177 -10.75 -3.29 31.32
N ARG A 178 -11.58 -2.95 32.31
CA ARG A 178 -12.82 -2.17 32.11
C ARG A 178 -12.61 -0.78 31.50
N GLU A 179 -11.39 -0.23 31.58
CA GLU A 179 -11.04 1.13 31.16
C GLU A 179 -10.30 1.19 29.81
N GLY A 180 -10.09 0.04 29.14
CA GLY A 180 -9.43 -0.02 27.84
C GLY A 180 -8.60 -1.28 27.63
N GLU A 181 -7.99 -1.37 26.44
CA GLU A 181 -7.06 -2.42 26.06
C GLU A 181 -5.64 -1.96 26.38
N TYR A 182 -4.96 -2.67 27.27
CA TYR A 182 -3.61 -2.34 27.73
C TYR A 182 -2.76 -3.60 27.84
N GLY A 183 -1.44 -3.45 27.71
CA GLY A 183 -0.48 -4.51 27.92
C GLY A 183 0.75 -4.35 27.03
N GLU A 184 1.91 -4.79 27.53
CA GLU A 184 3.22 -4.66 26.90
C GLU A 184 3.22 -5.09 25.42
N TRP A 185 2.48 -6.15 25.07
CA TRP A 185 2.31 -6.61 23.69
C TRP A 185 1.62 -5.56 22.79
N LEU A 186 0.53 -4.96 23.26
CA LEU A 186 -0.20 -3.96 22.51
C LEU A 186 0.60 -2.67 22.35
N ASP A 187 1.33 -2.28 23.40
CA ASP A 187 2.19 -1.10 23.38
C ASP A 187 3.37 -1.30 22.42
N THR A 188 3.96 -2.51 22.43
CA THR A 188 5.01 -2.89 21.45
C THR A 188 4.48 -2.76 20.02
N LEU A 189 3.28 -3.28 19.75
CA LEU A 189 2.70 -3.26 18.41
C LEU A 189 2.35 -1.83 17.95
N ARG A 190 1.87 -0.97 18.86
CA ARG A 190 1.58 0.44 18.57
C ARG A 190 2.83 1.21 18.17
N GLU A 191 3.90 1.08 18.94
CA GLU A 191 5.17 1.76 18.69
C GLU A 191 5.83 1.29 17.39
N VAL A 192 5.76 -0.02 17.08
CA VAL A 192 6.22 -0.56 15.79
C VAL A 192 5.37 -0.03 14.62
N PHE A 193 4.05 0.04 14.77
CA PHE A 193 3.17 0.57 13.73
C PHE A 193 3.41 2.06 13.50
N GLU A 194 3.63 2.83 14.57
CA GLU A 194 3.98 4.24 14.50
C GLU A 194 5.33 4.44 13.79
N ALA A 195 6.36 3.67 14.16
CA ALA A 195 7.67 3.69 13.51
C ALA A 195 7.61 3.40 12.01
N LEU A 196 6.68 2.53 11.58
CA LEU A 196 6.45 2.17 10.18
C LEU A 196 5.45 3.06 9.45
N GLY A 197 4.71 3.93 10.15
CA GLY A 197 3.62 4.73 9.58
C GLY A 197 2.38 3.91 9.17
N ILE A 198 2.19 2.72 9.76
CA ILE A 198 1.05 1.84 9.47
C ILE A 198 -0.22 2.42 10.10
N LYS A 199 -1.23 2.72 9.27
CA LYS A 199 -2.51 3.32 9.72
C LYS A 199 -3.52 2.30 10.25
N ALA A 200 -3.20 1.01 10.21
CA ALA A 200 -4.08 -0.04 10.73
C ALA A 200 -4.17 0.03 12.27
N SER A 201 -5.30 -0.38 12.84
CA SER A 201 -5.44 -0.45 14.30
C SER A 201 -4.64 -1.63 14.87
N ALA A 202 -3.67 -1.32 15.74
CA ALA A 202 -2.87 -2.30 16.46
C ALA A 202 -3.75 -3.24 17.31
N GLU A 203 -4.81 -2.70 17.93
CA GLU A 203 -5.78 -3.45 18.74
C GLU A 203 -6.46 -4.56 17.93
N LYS A 204 -6.92 -4.22 16.72
CA LYS A 204 -7.56 -5.19 15.82
C LYS A 204 -6.57 -6.28 15.39
N GLN A 205 -5.32 -5.92 15.12
CA GLN A 205 -4.30 -6.90 14.70
C GLN A 205 -3.88 -7.81 15.84
N ALA A 206 -3.67 -7.28 17.06
CA ALA A 206 -3.42 -8.07 18.25
C ALA A 206 -4.55 -9.08 18.51
N GLN A 207 -5.81 -8.66 18.37
CA GLN A 207 -6.97 -9.54 18.52
C GLN A 207 -7.05 -10.62 17.43
N ALA A 208 -6.80 -10.24 16.17
CA ALA A 208 -6.79 -11.19 15.05
C ALA A 208 -5.68 -12.24 15.19
N HIS A 209 -4.48 -11.83 15.62
CA HIS A 209 -3.35 -12.71 15.83
C HIS A 209 -3.65 -13.78 16.90
N ARG A 210 -4.22 -13.38 18.04
CA ARG A 210 -4.67 -14.31 19.09
C ARG A 210 -5.69 -15.32 18.58
N THR A 211 -6.68 -14.86 17.81
CA THR A 211 -7.74 -15.71 17.25
C THR A 211 -7.16 -16.75 16.27
N ARG A 212 -6.09 -16.38 15.54
CA ARG A 212 -5.38 -17.27 14.63
C ARG A 212 -4.60 -18.35 15.37
N ILE A 213 -3.92 -18.01 16.47
CA ILE A 213 -3.20 -18.98 17.31
C ILE A 213 -4.16 -19.97 17.95
N ALA A 214 -5.29 -19.51 18.51
CA ALA A 214 -6.26 -20.38 19.18
C ALA A 214 -6.97 -21.40 18.28
N ARG A 215 -6.84 -21.26 16.95
CA ARG A 215 -7.42 -22.18 15.95
C ARG A 215 -6.42 -23.18 15.38
N LYS A 216 -5.14 -23.04 15.70
CA LYS A 216 -4.09 -24.00 15.36
C LYS A 216 -3.90 -24.97 16.51
#